data_AF-A0A1F6C599-F1
#
_entry.id   AF-A0A1F6C599-F1
#
_cell.length_a   1.000
_cell.length_b   1.000
_cell.length_c   1.000
_cell.angle_alpha   90.00
_cell.angle_beta   90.00
_cell.angle_gamma   90.00
#
_symmetry.space_group_name_H-M   'P 1'
#
loop_
_entity.id
_entity.type
_entity.pdbx_description
1 polymer ?
#
loop_
_entity_poly.entity_id
_entity_poly.type
_entity_poly.pdbx_seq_one_letter_code
_entity_poly.pdbx_strand_id
1 'polypeptide(L)'
;MTVRSATTTTSPVNVEERKKLDIRAGDTVRVHQKIVEVKRGKGADKKEKTTKIARTQVFEGLVLAKKHGSEAGATFTVRATLSGIGVEKIFPLYSPNIDKIEIVRRSKVRRAKLYYIRDKVAREMRRGLRKMIEMNVSTESEREAADRASALAVAAAETASAESVVAEAKES
;
A
#
# COMPACT_ATOMS: atom_id res chain seq x y z
N MET A 1 -9.36 -58.72 -18.90
CA MET A 1 -8.74 -58.32 -17.62
C MET A 1 -9.03 -56.84 -17.42
N THR A 2 -10.16 -56.52 -16.81
CA THR A 2 -10.69 -55.15 -16.70
C THR A 2 -10.00 -54.46 -15.54
N VAL A 3 -9.02 -53.62 -15.84
CA VAL A 3 -8.31 -52.84 -14.84
C VAL A 3 -9.26 -51.75 -14.35
N ARG A 4 -9.87 -51.94 -13.17
CA ARG A 4 -10.56 -50.87 -12.45
C ARG A 4 -9.52 -49.78 -12.17
N SER A 5 -9.57 -48.69 -12.93
CA SER A 5 -8.75 -47.51 -12.63
C SER A 5 -9.19 -46.94 -11.30
N ALA A 6 -8.34 -47.09 -10.28
CA ALA A 6 -8.49 -46.33 -9.06
C ALA A 6 -8.41 -44.84 -9.43
N THR A 7 -9.39 -44.05 -8.98
CA THR A 7 -9.32 -42.58 -9.00
C THR A 7 -8.21 -42.15 -8.04
N THR A 8 -6.97 -42.20 -8.50
CA THR A 8 -5.82 -41.72 -7.73
C THR A 8 -5.96 -40.21 -7.57
N THR A 9 -6.16 -39.75 -6.34
CA THR A 9 -6.21 -38.32 -6.02
C THR A 9 -4.80 -37.73 -6.21
N THR A 10 -4.52 -37.25 -7.42
CA THR A 10 -3.18 -36.77 -7.84
C THR A 10 -2.70 -35.53 -7.09
N SER A 11 -3.60 -34.75 -6.48
CA SER A 11 -3.23 -33.53 -5.76
C SER A 11 -3.86 -33.46 -4.36
N PRO A 12 -3.09 -33.02 -3.34
CA PRO A 12 -3.60 -32.82 -1.98
C PRO A 12 -4.55 -31.61 -1.84
N VAL A 13 -4.72 -30.80 -2.89
CA VAL A 13 -5.55 -29.58 -2.89
C VAL A 13 -6.67 -29.72 -3.91
N ASN A 14 -7.86 -29.21 -3.58
CA ASN A 14 -9.00 -29.14 -4.50
C ASN A 14 -8.74 -28.12 -5.62
N VAL A 15 -8.38 -28.59 -6.81
CA VAL A 15 -8.01 -27.77 -7.97
C VAL A 15 -9.20 -27.00 -8.53
N GLU A 16 -10.40 -27.58 -8.49
CA GLU A 16 -11.59 -26.99 -9.10
C GLU A 16 -12.07 -25.75 -8.35
N GLU A 17 -12.11 -25.81 -7.02
CA GLU A 17 -12.46 -24.67 -6.18
C GLU A 17 -11.48 -23.51 -6.35
N ARG A 18 -10.18 -23.83 -6.45
CA ARG A 18 -9.13 -22.84 -6.69
C ARG A 18 -9.26 -22.16 -8.06
N LYS A 19 -9.66 -22.91 -9.11
CA LYS A 19 -9.97 -22.36 -10.44
C LYS A 19 -11.15 -21.40 -10.40
N LYS A 20 -12.22 -21.77 -9.70
CA LYS A 20 -13.46 -20.97 -9.60
C LYS A 20 -13.28 -19.61 -8.94
N LEU A 21 -12.27 -19.44 -8.08
CA LEU A 21 -12.00 -18.18 -7.39
C LEU A 21 -11.65 -17.00 -8.34
N ASP A 22 -11.25 -17.26 -9.58
CA ASP A 22 -10.87 -16.27 -10.62
C ASP A 22 -10.28 -14.96 -10.07
N ILE A 23 -9.16 -15.09 -9.35
CA ILE A 23 -8.45 -13.94 -8.77
C ILE A 23 -7.95 -13.04 -9.89
N ARG A 24 -8.13 -11.73 -9.76
CA ARG A 24 -7.66 -10.73 -10.73
C ARG A 24 -6.74 -9.70 -10.06
N ALA A 25 -5.97 -8.99 -10.88
CA ALA A 25 -5.21 -7.85 -10.39
C ALA A 25 -6.19 -6.76 -9.89
N GLY A 26 -5.85 -6.13 -8.76
CA GLY A 26 -6.70 -5.12 -8.13
C GLY A 26 -7.69 -5.66 -7.10
N ASP A 27 -7.80 -6.99 -6.96
CA ASP A 27 -8.55 -7.60 -5.87
C ASP A 27 -7.78 -7.47 -4.55
N THR A 28 -8.51 -7.26 -3.46
CA THR A 28 -7.99 -7.39 -2.10
C THR A 28 -8.30 -8.79 -1.62
N VAL A 29 -7.27 -9.55 -1.27
CA VAL A 29 -7.38 -10.96 -0.88
C VAL A 29 -6.82 -11.18 0.52
N ARG A 30 -7.49 -12.07 1.27
CA ARG A 30 -7.00 -12.64 2.54
C ARG A 30 -6.55 -14.06 2.27
N VAL A 31 -5.25 -14.30 2.45
CA VAL A 31 -4.63 -15.61 2.27
C VAL A 31 -4.33 -16.20 3.64
N HIS A 32 -4.93 -17.35 3.94
CA HIS A 32 -4.66 -18.12 5.15
C HIS A 32 -3.52 -19.09 4.84
N GLN A 33 -2.34 -18.77 5.34
CA GLN A 33 -1.13 -19.56 5.15
C GLN A 33 -0.88 -20.42 6.38
N LYS A 34 -0.77 -21.73 6.19
CA LYS A 34 -0.30 -22.66 7.20
C LYS A 34 1.22 -22.61 7.24
N ILE A 35 1.77 -22.12 8.35
CA ILE A 35 3.19 -22.08 8.60
C ILE A 35 3.51 -23.18 9.61
N VAL A 36 4.33 -24.13 9.18
CA VAL A 36 4.83 -25.21 10.05
C VAL A 36 6.21 -24.82 10.53
N GLU A 37 6.31 -24.47 11.81
CA GLU A 37 7.57 -24.20 12.49
C GLU A 37 8.14 -25.49 13.03
N VAL A 38 9.37 -25.80 12.64
CA VAL A 38 10.08 -27.00 13.07
C VAL A 38 11.11 -26.55 14.11
N LYS A 39 10.81 -26.76 15.40
CA LYS A 39 11.77 -26.53 16.48
C LYS A 39 12.54 -27.82 16.73
N ARG A 40 13.85 -27.78 16.50
CA ARG A 40 14.78 -28.86 16.87
C ARG A 40 15.39 -28.53 18.21
N GLY A 41 15.26 -29.44 19.17
CA GLY A 41 15.89 -29.33 20.49
C GLY A 41 16.41 -30.68 20.96
N LYS A 42 17.34 -30.68 21.91
CA LYS A 42 17.76 -31.90 22.60
C LYS A 42 16.82 -32.15 23.78
N GLY A 43 16.20 -33.34 23.82
CA GLY A 43 15.48 -33.78 25.01
C GLY A 43 16.44 -34.08 26.15
N ALA A 44 15.90 -34.27 27.37
CA ALA A 44 16.67 -34.67 28.55
C ALA A 44 17.54 -35.93 28.28
N ASP A 45 17.10 -36.79 27.35
CA ASP A 45 17.79 -38.02 26.93
C ASP A 45 18.89 -37.83 25.87
N LYS A 46 19.35 -36.61 25.60
CA LYS A 46 20.28 -36.24 24.49
C LYS A 46 19.81 -36.60 23.06
N LYS A 47 18.63 -37.21 22.89
CA LYS A 47 18.01 -37.46 21.58
C LYS A 47 17.39 -36.18 21.04
N GLU A 48 17.61 -35.91 19.74
CA GLU A 48 16.98 -34.78 19.06
C GLU A 48 15.47 -35.01 18.94
N LYS A 49 14.68 -34.15 19.58
CA LYS A 49 13.24 -34.11 19.44
C LYS A 49 12.86 -32.96 18.52
N THR A 50 12.18 -33.28 17.43
CA THR A 50 11.67 -32.30 16.48
C THR A 50 10.20 -32.05 16.77
N THR A 51 9.89 -30.89 17.36
CA THR A 51 8.50 -30.48 17.59
C THR A 51 8.04 -29.64 16.40
N LYS A 52 6.98 -30.10 15.72
CA LYS A 52 6.34 -29.34 14.64
C LYS A 52 5.15 -28.56 15.22
N ILE A 53 5.19 -27.24 15.15
CA ILE A 53 4.10 -26.36 15.56
C ILE A 53 3.52 -25.76 14.28
N ALA A 54 2.26 -26.08 13.98
CA ALA A 54 1.55 -25.47 12.86
C ALA A 54 0.74 -24.27 13.35
N ARG A 55 0.92 -23.11 12.73
CA ARG A 55 0.07 -21.93 12.95
C ARG A 55 -0.47 -21.40 11.63
N THR A 56 -1.71 -20.93 11.64
CA THR A 56 -2.30 -20.27 10.48
C THR A 56 -2.04 -18.77 10.59
N GLN A 57 -1.26 -18.23 9.64
CA GLN A 57 -1.03 -16.79 9.50
C GLN A 57 -1.92 -16.25 8.39
N VAL A 58 -2.60 -15.14 8.66
CA VAL A 58 -3.41 -14.45 7.64
C VAL A 58 -2.58 -13.33 7.03
N PHE A 59 -2.55 -13.27 5.70
CA PHE A 59 -1.94 -12.18 4.95
C PHE A 59 -3.01 -11.52 4.07
N GLU A 60 -3.32 -10.27 4.38
CA GLU A 60 -4.30 -9.47 3.65
C GLU A 60 -3.59 -8.42 2.81
N GLY A 61 -3.95 -8.30 1.54
CA GLY A 61 -3.40 -7.24 0.70
C GLY A 61 -3.97 -7.22 -0.70
N LEU A 62 -3.44 -6.32 -1.51
CA LEU A 62 -3.84 -6.10 -2.89
C LEU A 62 -3.07 -7.01 -3.85
N VAL A 63 -3.77 -7.67 -4.75
CA VAL A 63 -3.18 -8.50 -5.81
C VAL A 63 -2.58 -7.60 -6.88
N LEU A 64 -1.25 -7.60 -6.98
CA LEU A 64 -0.52 -6.84 -8.00
C LEU A 64 -0.60 -7.50 -9.37
N ALA A 65 -0.44 -8.82 -9.40
CA ALA A 65 -0.36 -9.59 -10.63
C ALA A 65 -0.75 -11.04 -10.37
N LYS A 66 -1.35 -11.66 -11.39
CA LYS A 66 -1.54 -13.11 -11.50
C LYS A 66 -0.75 -13.60 -12.72
N LYS A 67 -0.01 -14.69 -12.55
CA LYS A 67 0.81 -15.33 -13.59
C LYS A 67 0.32 -16.75 -13.81
N HIS A 68 0.51 -17.27 -15.02
CA HIS A 68 0.16 -18.64 -15.44
C HIS A 68 -1.33 -19.00 -15.29
N GLY A 69 -2.22 -18.02 -15.20
CA GLY A 69 -3.67 -18.19 -15.29
C GLY A 69 -4.23 -19.27 -14.34
N SER A 70 -4.63 -20.39 -14.94
CA SER A 70 -5.23 -21.54 -14.26
C SER A 70 -4.37 -22.81 -14.33
N GLU A 71 -3.14 -22.72 -14.83
CA GLU A 71 -2.15 -23.80 -14.89
C GLU A 71 -1.68 -24.18 -13.48
N ALA A 72 -1.14 -25.39 -13.29
CA ALA A 72 -0.64 -25.84 -11.98
C ALA A 72 0.42 -24.89 -11.37
N GLY A 73 1.19 -24.19 -12.20
CA GLY A 73 2.16 -23.16 -11.80
C GLY A 73 1.58 -21.76 -11.56
N ALA A 74 0.25 -21.61 -11.54
CA ALA A 74 -0.41 -20.33 -11.31
C ALA A 74 0.07 -19.71 -9.99
N THR A 75 0.55 -18.48 -10.08
CA THR A 75 1.00 -17.69 -8.92
C THR A 75 0.35 -16.33 -8.94
N PHE A 76 0.13 -15.76 -7.76
CA PHE A 76 -0.34 -14.39 -7.63
C PHE A 76 0.50 -13.67 -6.58
N THR A 77 0.75 -12.38 -6.81
CA THR A 77 1.56 -11.54 -5.94
C THR A 77 0.64 -10.62 -5.16
N VAL A 78 0.69 -10.70 -3.83
CA VAL A 78 -0.09 -9.87 -2.92
C VAL A 78 0.85 -8.87 -2.26
N ARG A 79 0.47 -7.59 -2.28
CA ARG A 79 1.17 -6.49 -1.60
C ARG A 79 0.34 -5.98 -0.44
N ALA A 80 0.97 -5.87 0.73
CA ALA A 80 0.40 -5.30 1.94
C ALA A 80 1.39 -4.32 2.56
N THR A 81 0.91 -3.35 3.32
CA THR A 81 1.77 -2.54 4.18
C THR A 81 1.64 -3.08 5.59
N LEU A 82 2.70 -3.67 6.12
CA LEU A 82 2.75 -4.21 7.48
C LEU A 82 3.75 -3.39 8.28
N SER A 83 3.31 -2.83 9.41
CA SER A 83 4.14 -2.00 10.30
C SER A 83 4.90 -0.90 9.57
N GLY A 84 4.26 -0.24 8.59
CA GLY A 84 4.86 0.84 7.79
C GLY A 84 5.76 0.38 6.64
N ILE A 85 6.06 -0.92 6.52
CA ILE A 85 6.90 -1.48 5.45
C ILE A 85 6.02 -2.16 4.40
N GLY A 86 6.28 -1.87 3.12
CA GLY A 86 5.60 -2.54 2.01
C GLY A 86 6.12 -3.97 1.83
N VAL A 87 5.33 -4.96 2.22
CA VAL A 87 5.66 -6.39 2.10
C VAL A 87 4.93 -6.99 0.90
N GLU A 88 5.67 -7.73 0.08
CA GLU A 88 5.11 -8.50 -1.03
C GLU A 88 5.33 -9.99 -0.80
N LYS A 89 4.27 -10.78 -0.98
CA LYS A 89 4.34 -12.23 -0.96
C LYS A 89 3.81 -12.79 -2.28
N ILE A 90 4.52 -13.78 -2.80
CA ILE A 90 4.10 -14.54 -3.99
C ILE A 90 3.52 -15.85 -3.50
N PHE A 91 2.27 -16.12 -3.85
CA PHE A 91 1.55 -17.32 -3.47
C PHE A 91 1.27 -18.17 -4.70
N PRO A 92 1.67 -19.46 -4.70
CA PRO A 92 1.18 -20.42 -5.68
C PRO A 92 -0.29 -20.74 -5.38
N LEU A 93 -1.15 -20.68 -6.39
CA LEU A 93 -2.60 -20.86 -6.27
C LEU A 93 -2.98 -22.24 -5.72
N TYR A 94 -2.21 -23.26 -6.06
CA TYR A 94 -2.46 -24.67 -5.71
C TYR A 94 -1.49 -25.19 -4.64
N SER A 95 -0.87 -24.32 -3.85
CA SER A 95 0.02 -24.76 -2.76
C SER A 95 -0.77 -25.39 -1.61
N PRO A 96 -0.34 -26.55 -1.07
CA PRO A 96 -0.96 -27.16 0.12
C PRO A 96 -0.70 -26.36 1.41
N ASN A 97 0.22 -25.40 1.37
CA ASN A 97 0.49 -24.51 2.50
C ASN A 97 -0.57 -23.39 2.64
N ILE A 98 -1.52 -23.32 1.71
CA ILE A 98 -2.61 -22.35 1.74
C ILE A 98 -3.88 -23.08 2.12
N ASP A 99 -4.44 -22.74 3.28
CA ASP A 99 -5.70 -23.32 3.74
C ASP A 99 -6.85 -22.72 2.92
N LYS A 100 -6.99 -21.38 2.96
CA LYS A 100 -8.09 -20.65 2.32
C LYS A 100 -7.63 -19.37 1.65
N ILE A 101 -8.30 -19.00 0.56
CA ILE A 101 -8.15 -17.69 -0.08
C ILE A 101 -9.53 -17.07 -0.13
N GLU A 102 -9.68 -15.88 0.46
CA GLU A 102 -10.91 -15.10 0.46
C GLU A 102 -10.69 -13.81 -0.34
N ILE A 103 -11.64 -13.45 -1.20
CA ILE A 103 -11.65 -12.15 -1.87
C ILE A 103 -12.49 -11.21 -1.02
N VAL A 104 -11.86 -10.21 -0.40
CA VAL A 104 -12.54 -9.21 0.44
C VAL A 104 -13.22 -8.15 -0.43
N ARG A 105 -12.50 -7.67 -1.45
CA ARG A 105 -12.97 -6.59 -2.31
C ARG A 105 -12.45 -6.78 -3.73
N ARG A 106 -13.30 -6.53 -4.73
CA ARG A 106 -12.89 -6.44 -6.14
C ARG A 106 -12.80 -4.99 -6.57
N SER A 107 -11.71 -4.61 -7.23
CA SER A 107 -11.52 -3.25 -7.77
C SER A 107 -11.39 -3.30 -9.29
N LYS A 108 -12.03 -2.36 -9.97
CA LYS A 108 -11.82 -2.18 -11.41
C LYS A 108 -10.46 -1.53 -11.65
N VAL A 109 -9.56 -2.25 -12.32
CA VAL A 109 -8.25 -1.73 -12.73
C VAL A 109 -8.07 -1.86 -14.24
N ARG A 110 -7.29 -0.95 -14.83
CA ARG A 110 -7.05 -0.92 -16.28
C ARG A 110 -5.85 -1.77 -16.71
N ARG A 111 -4.92 -2.06 -15.79
CA ARG A 111 -3.67 -2.80 -16.07
C ARG A 111 -3.73 -4.19 -15.47
N ALA A 112 -3.26 -5.18 -16.21
CA ALA A 112 -3.15 -6.57 -15.73
C ALA A 112 -2.08 -6.77 -14.65
N LYS A 113 -1.06 -5.90 -14.60
CA LYS A 113 0.02 -5.89 -13.59
C LYS A 113 0.13 -4.51 -12.98
N LEU A 114 -0.02 -4.41 -11.66
CA LEU A 114 -0.10 -3.15 -10.91
C LEU A 114 1.23 -2.76 -10.25
N TYR A 115 2.36 -3.04 -10.91
CA TYR A 115 3.70 -2.77 -10.36
C TYR A 115 3.93 -1.29 -10.02
N TYR A 116 3.21 -0.39 -10.69
CA TYR A 116 3.28 1.04 -10.39
C TYR A 116 2.86 1.38 -8.96
N ILE A 117 2.11 0.52 -8.26
CA ILE A 117 1.67 0.76 -6.87
C ILE A 117 2.88 0.85 -5.92
N ARG A 118 4.01 0.22 -6.25
CA ARG A 118 5.25 0.31 -5.46
C ARG A 118 5.74 1.75 -5.35
N ASP A 119 5.79 2.44 -6.47
CA ASP A 119 6.31 3.81 -6.57
C ASP A 119 5.21 4.86 -6.42
N LYS A 120 3.95 4.46 -6.62
CA LYS A 120 2.80 5.37 -6.59
C LYS A 120 2.69 6.09 -5.26
N VAL A 121 2.90 5.39 -4.15
CA VAL A 121 2.84 5.98 -2.81
C VAL A 121 3.86 7.11 -2.68
N ALA A 122 5.13 6.86 -3.01
CA ALA A 122 6.17 7.88 -2.95
C ALA A 122 5.92 9.04 -3.93
N ARG A 123 5.42 8.74 -5.12
CA ARG A 123 5.12 9.74 -6.15
C ARG A 123 3.95 10.64 -5.75
N GLU A 124 2.90 10.08 -5.16
CA GLU A 124 1.74 10.83 -4.66
C GLU A 124 2.13 11.68 -3.46
N MET A 125 2.93 11.16 -2.53
CA MET A 125 3.45 11.94 -1.40
C MET A 125 4.28 13.14 -1.89
N ARG A 126 5.20 12.93 -2.82
CA ARG A 126 6.01 14.01 -3.41
C ARG A 126 5.15 15.06 -4.12
N ARG A 127 4.14 14.62 -4.86
CA ARG A 127 3.21 15.52 -5.57
C ARG A 127 2.36 16.33 -4.58
N GLY A 128 1.91 15.71 -3.49
CA GLY A 128 1.17 16.38 -2.42
C GLY A 128 2.00 17.47 -1.73
N LEU A 129 3.24 17.14 -1.36
CA LEU A 129 4.17 18.09 -0.75
C LEU A 129 4.48 19.28 -1.67
N ARG A 130 4.75 19.03 -2.97
CA ARG A 130 4.94 20.12 -3.94
C ARG A 130 3.72 21.03 -4.00
N LYS A 131 2.52 20.46 -4.06
CA LYS A 131 1.27 21.24 -4.12
C LYS A 131 1.07 22.08 -2.85
N MET A 132 1.41 21.55 -1.67
CA MET A 132 1.39 22.32 -0.42
C MET A 132 2.38 23.48 -0.43
N ILE A 133 3.61 23.25 -0.91
CA ILE A 133 4.61 24.32 -1.03
C ILE A 133 4.12 25.41 -2.00
N GLU A 134 3.59 25.02 -3.16
CA GLU A 134 3.03 25.97 -4.14
C GLU A 134 1.87 26.79 -3.54
N MET A 135 0.98 26.15 -2.77
CA MET A 135 -0.13 26.84 -2.09
C MET A 135 0.35 27.83 -1.01
N ASN A 136 1.36 27.46 -0.22
CA ASN A 136 1.88 28.36 0.81
C ASN A 136 2.57 29.59 0.21
N VAL A 137 3.33 29.42 -0.87
CA VAL A 137 3.97 30.54 -1.58
C VAL A 137 2.93 31.53 -2.12
N SER A 138 1.80 31.05 -2.65
CA SER A 138 0.71 31.96 -3.07
C SER A 138 0.13 32.75 -1.89
N THR A 139 -0.11 32.12 -0.74
CA THR A 139 -0.68 32.81 0.43
C THR A 139 0.28 33.80 1.08
N GLU A 140 1.59 33.52 1.07
CA GLU A 140 2.60 34.44 1.59
C GLU A 140 2.75 35.65 0.67
N SER A 141 2.68 35.47 -0.65
CA SER A 141 2.75 36.59 -1.59
C SER A 141 1.55 37.55 -1.50
N GLU A 142 0.35 37.03 -1.27
CA GLU A 142 -0.86 37.84 -1.06
C GLU A 142 -0.82 38.56 0.29
N ARG A 143 -0.33 37.89 1.34
CA ARG A 143 -0.14 38.50 2.67
C ARG A 143 0.94 39.56 2.66
N GLU A 144 2.10 39.29 2.10
CA GLU A 144 3.18 40.28 1.98
C GLU A 144 2.79 41.47 1.11
N ALA A 145 1.98 41.27 0.06
CA ALA A 145 1.46 42.38 -0.74
C ALA A 145 0.44 43.22 0.04
N ALA A 146 -0.41 42.60 0.85
CA ALA A 146 -1.34 43.29 1.74
C ALA A 146 -0.63 44.01 2.92
N ASP A 147 0.41 43.40 3.47
CA ASP A 147 1.25 43.97 4.53
C ASP A 147 2.09 45.13 4.00
N ARG A 148 2.64 45.02 2.79
CA ARG A 148 3.33 46.14 2.11
C ARG A 148 2.37 47.25 1.71
N ALA A 149 1.17 46.94 1.24
CA ALA A 149 0.16 47.94 0.91
C ALA A 149 -0.36 48.66 2.16
N SER A 150 -0.56 47.95 3.28
CA SER A 150 -0.93 48.57 4.55
C SER A 150 0.22 49.40 5.14
N ALA A 151 1.46 48.94 5.05
CA ALA A 151 2.64 49.72 5.46
C ALA A 151 2.83 50.98 4.59
N LEU A 152 2.61 50.91 3.28
CA LEU A 152 2.67 52.07 2.38
C LEU A 152 1.51 53.05 2.64
N ALA A 153 0.32 52.56 2.99
CA ALA A 153 -0.80 53.42 3.38
C ALA A 153 -0.56 54.12 4.72
N VAL A 154 0.05 53.42 5.69
CA VAL A 154 0.44 54.00 6.99
C VAL A 154 1.57 55.03 6.80
N ALA A 155 2.58 54.71 5.99
CA ALA A 155 3.65 55.65 5.66
C ALA A 155 3.16 56.89 4.90
N ALA A 156 2.21 56.72 3.96
CA ALA A 156 1.58 57.83 3.24
C ALA A 156 0.74 58.72 4.17
N ALA A 157 0.05 58.13 5.15
CA ALA A 157 -0.70 58.86 6.17
C ALA A 157 0.25 59.63 7.12
N GLU A 158 1.37 59.05 7.51
CA GLU A 158 2.41 59.74 8.30
C GLU A 158 3.04 60.91 7.51
N THR A 159 3.35 60.74 6.23
CA THR A 159 3.89 61.84 5.40
C THR A 159 2.89 62.95 5.16
N ALA A 160 1.59 62.64 5.01
CA ALA A 160 0.53 63.64 4.88
C ALA A 160 0.32 64.42 6.19
N SER A 161 0.44 63.74 7.33
CA SER A 161 0.40 64.41 8.65
C SER A 161 1.64 65.30 8.86
N ALA A 162 2.83 64.88 8.39
CA ALA A 162 4.05 65.69 8.46
C ALA A 162 4.00 66.92 7.52
N GLU A 163 3.44 66.81 6.31
CA GLU A 163 3.25 67.97 5.42
C GLU A 163 2.23 68.98 5.98
N SER A 164 1.18 68.52 6.66
CA SER A 164 0.21 69.43 7.30
C SER A 164 0.81 70.23 8.46
N VAL A 165 1.72 69.63 9.24
CA VAL A 165 2.40 70.31 10.37
C VAL A 165 3.48 71.28 9.87
N VAL A 166 4.11 71.01 8.71
CA VAL A 166 5.11 71.90 8.09
C VAL A 166 4.45 73.08 7.36
N ALA A 167 3.21 72.94 6.88
CA ALA A 167 2.43 74.04 6.31
C ALA A 167 1.98 75.06 7.37
N GLU A 168 1.60 74.61 8.57
CA GLU A 168 1.24 75.49 9.70
C GLU A 168 2.43 76.28 10.26
N ALA A 169 3.66 75.75 10.18
CA ALA A 169 4.87 76.40 10.70
C ALA A 169 5.49 77.46 9.76
N LYS A 170 4.99 77.60 8.53
CA LYS A 170 5.48 78.59 7.53
C LYS A 170 4.64 79.87 7.47
N GLU A 171 3.52 79.92 8.20
CA GLU A 171 2.60 81.07 8.25
C GLU A 171 2.74 81.92 9.52
N SER A 172 3.69 81.60 10.40
CA SER A 172 4.07 82.36 11.61
C SER A 172 5.48 82.93 11.51
#